data_AF-A0A938W0E3-F1
#
_entry.id   AF-A0A938W0E3-F1
#
_cell.length_a   1.000
_cell.length_b   1.000
_cell.length_c   1.000
_cell.angle_alpha   90.00
_cell.angle_beta   90.00
_cell.angle_gamma   90.00
#
_symmetry.space_group_name_H-M   'P 1'
#
loop_
_entity.id
_entity.type
_entity.pdbx_description
1 polymer ?
#
loop_
_entity_poly.entity_id
_entity_poly.type
_entity_poly.pdbx_seq_one_letter_code
_entity_poly.pdbx_strand_id
1 'polypeptide(L)'
;MRFFNTAGPCRPELHYMLPATRRLPTVPGLVDRQSYFVIHGPRQTGKTTAILTLARELTASGRYASAVVSMEVGAPFKADPGAAELAILESWRQTAEWQLPTDLQPPDWPQAAAGSRMGTALRCPAR
;
A
#
# COMPACT_ATOMS: atom_id res chain seq x y z
N MET A 1 -0.86 29.12 -7.68
CA MET A 1 0.53 28.91 -7.22
C MET A 1 0.60 27.65 -6.38
N ARG A 2 1.67 26.86 -6.49
CA ARG A 2 1.91 25.69 -5.62
C ARG A 2 2.54 26.13 -4.29
N PHE A 3 2.36 25.35 -3.22
CA PHE A 3 2.95 25.62 -1.89
C PHE A 3 3.48 24.34 -1.22
N PHE A 4 4.28 24.46 -0.14
CA PHE A 4 4.75 23.30 0.62
C PHE A 4 3.73 22.89 1.67
N ASN A 5 3.30 21.63 1.65
CA ASN A 5 2.44 21.07 2.69
C ASN A 5 3.25 20.31 3.74
N THR A 6 3.03 20.62 5.01
CA THR A 6 3.70 19.98 6.16
C THR A 6 2.77 19.08 6.98
N ALA A 7 1.46 19.06 6.68
CA ALA A 7 0.46 18.26 7.41
C ALA A 7 -0.56 17.59 6.46
N GLY A 8 -0.82 16.30 6.66
CA GLY A 8 -1.75 15.54 5.82
C GLY A 8 -1.19 15.15 4.43
N PRO A 9 -2.04 14.60 3.54
CA PRO A 9 -1.61 14.09 2.23
C PRO A 9 -1.13 15.19 1.28
N CYS A 10 -0.06 14.92 0.51
CA CYS A 10 0.37 15.83 -0.54
C CYS A 10 -0.39 15.60 -1.85
N ARG A 11 -0.89 16.69 -2.48
CA ARG A 11 -1.58 16.67 -3.77
C ARG A 11 -0.68 17.30 -4.85
N PRO A 12 -0.31 16.58 -5.93
CA PRO A 12 0.61 17.10 -6.97
C PRO A 12 0.11 18.39 -7.66
N GLU A 13 -1.21 18.54 -7.76
CA GLU A 13 -1.85 19.71 -8.37
C GLU A 13 -1.61 20.99 -7.53
N LEU A 14 -1.52 20.83 -6.20
CA LEU A 14 -1.54 21.91 -5.23
C LEU A 14 -0.17 22.14 -4.57
N HIS A 15 0.64 21.09 -4.42
CA HIS A 15 1.83 21.11 -3.57
C HIS A 15 3.12 20.89 -4.38
N TYR A 16 4.20 21.54 -3.95
CA TYR A 16 5.54 21.17 -4.42
C TYR A 16 5.88 19.75 -3.97
N MET A 17 6.18 18.87 -4.92
CA MET A 17 6.50 17.46 -4.66
C MET A 17 7.78 17.06 -5.40
N LEU A 18 8.63 16.28 -4.72
CA LEU A 18 9.68 15.50 -5.36
C LEU A 18 9.11 14.12 -5.75
N PRO A 19 9.41 13.62 -6.97
CA PRO A 19 9.07 12.25 -7.36
C PRO A 19 9.58 11.22 -6.34
N ALA A 20 8.84 10.13 -6.12
CA ALA A 20 9.25 9.12 -5.14
C ALA A 20 10.57 8.47 -5.54
N THR A 21 10.73 8.14 -6.81
CA THR A 21 11.97 7.62 -7.41
C THR A 21 13.20 8.48 -7.16
N ARG A 22 13.06 9.81 -7.05
CA ARG A 22 14.18 10.71 -6.69
C ARG A 22 14.54 10.62 -5.21
N ARG A 23 13.57 10.31 -4.35
CA ARG A 23 13.75 10.14 -2.90
C ARG A 23 14.18 8.72 -2.52
N LEU A 24 13.86 7.74 -3.37
CA LEU A 24 14.05 6.31 -3.16
C LEU A 24 14.74 5.67 -4.40
N PRO A 25 15.94 6.14 -4.80
CA PRO A 25 16.54 5.77 -6.08
C PRO A 25 16.87 4.28 -6.22
N THR A 26 17.05 3.56 -5.11
CA THR A 26 17.36 2.13 -5.12
C THR A 26 16.13 1.23 -5.17
N VAL A 27 14.96 1.76 -4.78
CA VAL A 27 13.75 0.96 -4.58
C VAL A 27 13.22 0.33 -5.88
N PRO A 28 13.19 1.01 -7.05
CA PRO A 28 12.75 0.38 -8.29
C PRO A 28 13.54 -0.90 -8.61
N GLY A 29 14.86 -0.89 -8.42
CA GLY A 29 15.70 -2.08 -8.64
C GLY A 29 15.45 -3.19 -7.61
N LEU A 30 15.01 -2.86 -6.40
CA LEU A 30 14.60 -3.87 -5.40
C LEU A 30 13.25 -4.49 -5.78
N VAL A 31 12.30 -3.69 -6.29
CA VAL A 31 11.01 -4.18 -6.78
C VAL A 31 11.20 -5.11 -7.98
N ASP A 32 12.02 -4.75 -8.96
CA ASP A 32 12.30 -5.59 -10.12
C ASP A 32 12.97 -6.93 -9.72
N ARG A 33 13.66 -6.98 -8.57
CA ARG A 33 14.25 -8.19 -7.98
C ARG A 33 13.34 -8.90 -6.99
N GLN A 34 12.09 -8.47 -6.86
CA GLN A 34 11.11 -9.01 -5.90
C GLN A 34 11.63 -9.05 -4.45
N SER A 35 12.44 -8.06 -4.09
CA SER A 35 13.10 -7.97 -2.79
C SER A 35 12.28 -7.14 -1.80
N TYR A 36 12.34 -7.52 -0.52
CA TYR A 36 11.79 -6.73 0.56
C TYR A 36 12.70 -5.57 0.92
N PHE A 37 12.12 -4.43 1.30
CA PHE A 37 12.87 -3.27 1.77
C PHE A 37 12.14 -2.56 2.89
N VAL A 38 12.91 -1.83 3.70
CA VAL A 38 12.40 -1.02 4.80
C VAL A 38 12.80 0.43 4.57
N ILE A 39 11.85 1.35 4.73
CA ILE A 39 12.13 2.79 4.68
C ILE A 39 12.25 3.32 6.10
N HIS A 40 13.48 3.56 6.53
CA HIS A 40 13.79 4.21 7.80
C HIS A 40 13.85 5.73 7.64
N GLY A 41 13.36 6.46 8.65
CA GLY A 41 13.50 7.92 8.71
C GLY A 41 12.75 8.53 9.90
N PRO A 42 13.10 9.76 10.32
CA PRO A 42 12.46 10.44 11.45
C PRO A 42 10.94 10.58 11.30
N ARG A 43 10.23 10.87 12.39
CA ARG A 43 8.77 11.13 12.33
C ARG A 43 8.49 12.32 11.38
N GLN A 44 7.36 12.25 10.67
CA GLN A 44 6.87 13.31 9.79
C GLN A 44 7.75 13.70 8.58
N THR A 45 8.73 12.87 8.19
CA THR A 45 9.58 13.12 7.00
C THR A 45 8.92 12.71 5.67
N GLY A 46 7.60 12.52 5.64
CA GLY A 46 6.87 12.16 4.43
C GLY A 46 7.18 10.77 3.87
N LYS A 47 7.48 9.79 4.74
CA LYS A 47 7.69 8.38 4.36
C LYS A 47 6.43 7.78 3.73
N THR A 48 5.27 7.97 4.37
CA THR A 48 3.98 7.51 3.85
C THR A 48 3.70 8.12 2.49
N THR A 49 3.95 9.43 2.32
CA THR A 49 3.84 10.11 1.03
C THR A 49 4.77 9.50 -0.03
N ALA A 50 6.01 9.16 0.31
CA ALA A 50 6.94 8.52 -0.61
C ALA A 50 6.46 7.13 -1.04
N ILE A 51 5.95 6.32 -0.12
CA ILE A 51 5.43 4.97 -0.39
C ILE A 51 4.17 5.05 -1.27
N LEU A 52 3.25 5.97 -0.97
CA LEU A 52 2.03 6.18 -1.77
C LEU A 52 2.36 6.64 -3.20
N THR A 53 3.30 7.57 -3.34
CA THR A 53 3.74 8.03 -4.66
C THR A 53 4.43 6.91 -5.43
N LEU A 54 5.29 6.10 -4.78
CA LEU A 54 5.91 4.94 -5.40
C LEU A 54 4.88 3.92 -5.89
N ALA A 55 3.88 3.57 -5.07
CA ALA A 55 2.83 2.63 -5.47
C ALA A 55 2.07 3.13 -6.71
N ARG A 56 1.74 4.42 -6.77
CA ARG A 56 1.10 5.04 -7.94
C ARG A 56 2.00 5.00 -9.18
N GLU A 57 3.29 5.27 -9.03
CA GLU A 57 4.27 5.19 -10.14
C GLU A 57 4.42 3.75 -10.65
N LEU A 58 4.45 2.75 -9.75
CA LEU A 58 4.49 1.33 -10.11
C LEU A 58 3.23 0.90 -10.87
N THR A 59 2.05 1.27 -10.38
CA THR A 59 0.77 0.98 -11.07
C THR A 59 0.69 1.68 -12.43
N ALA A 60 1.07 2.96 -12.51
CA ALA A 60 1.07 3.72 -13.75
C ALA A 60 2.06 3.19 -14.80
N SER A 61 3.09 2.42 -14.40
CA SER A 61 4.02 1.78 -15.34
C SER A 61 3.38 0.64 -16.14
N GLY A 62 2.20 0.17 -15.74
CA GLY A 62 1.50 -0.97 -16.36
C GLY A 62 2.15 -2.33 -16.09
N ARG A 63 3.29 -2.38 -15.37
CA ARG A 63 3.99 -3.63 -15.05
C ARG A 63 3.55 -4.27 -13.73
N TYR A 64 2.95 -3.48 -12.84
CA TYR A 64 2.64 -3.89 -11.48
C TYR A 64 1.24 -3.39 -11.10
N ALA A 65 0.51 -4.16 -10.28
CA ALA A 65 -0.58 -3.64 -9.48
C ALA A 65 -0.05 -3.41 -8.06
N SER A 66 0.00 -2.16 -7.60
CA SER A 66 0.60 -1.80 -6.31
C SER A 66 -0.37 -1.01 -5.44
N ALA A 67 -0.63 -1.53 -4.23
CA ALA A 67 -1.42 -0.85 -3.21
C ALA A 67 -0.63 -0.76 -1.89
N VAL A 68 -0.81 0.35 -1.18
CA VAL A 68 -0.26 0.57 0.15
C VAL A 68 -1.34 0.26 1.17
N VAL A 69 -1.13 -0.78 1.96
CA VAL A 69 -2.10 -1.29 2.93
C VAL A 69 -1.56 -1.23 4.37
N SER A 70 -2.45 -1.24 5.35
CA SER A 70 -2.11 -1.19 6.77
C SER A 70 -2.49 -2.49 7.49
N MET A 71 -1.69 -2.86 8.49
CA MET A 71 -1.99 -3.95 9.43
C MET A 71 -2.55 -3.42 10.76
N GLU A 72 -2.54 -2.10 10.97
CA GLU A 72 -2.84 -1.48 12.27
C GLU A 72 -4.29 -1.73 12.72
N VAL A 73 -5.22 -1.88 11.78
CA VAL A 73 -6.64 -2.17 12.07
C VAL A 73 -6.82 -3.52 12.78
N GLY A 74 -5.88 -4.45 12.64
CA GLY A 74 -5.88 -5.72 13.37
C GLY A 74 -5.34 -5.63 14.80
N ALA A 75 -4.63 -4.54 15.15
CA ALA A 75 -3.96 -4.40 16.44
C ALA A 75 -4.86 -4.50 17.69
N PRO A 76 -6.15 -4.08 17.66
CA PRO A 76 -7.05 -4.27 18.79
C PRO A 76 -7.36 -5.75 19.11
N PHE A 77 -7.27 -6.64 18.11
CA PHE A 77 -7.71 -8.04 18.22
C PHE A 77 -6.56 -9.00 18.60
N LYS A 78 -5.76 -8.64 19.60
CA LYS A 78 -4.53 -9.38 19.95
C LYS A 78 -4.77 -10.85 20.34
N ALA A 79 -5.92 -11.13 20.96
CA ALA A 79 -6.31 -12.46 21.40
C ALA A 79 -7.21 -13.21 20.39
N ASP A 80 -7.56 -12.56 19.27
CA ASP A 80 -8.41 -13.13 18.24
C ASP A 80 -7.81 -12.88 16.85
N PRO A 81 -6.89 -13.77 16.40
CA PRO A 81 -6.30 -13.69 15.08
C PRO A 81 -7.36 -13.75 13.96
N GLY A 82 -8.48 -14.45 14.17
CA GLY A 82 -9.56 -14.54 13.19
C GLY A 82 -10.25 -13.19 12.97
N ALA A 83 -10.56 -12.47 14.04
CA ALA A 83 -11.11 -11.13 13.96
C ALA A 83 -10.09 -10.13 13.39
N ALA A 84 -8.81 -10.25 13.76
CA ALA A 84 -7.73 -9.43 13.19
C ALA A 84 -7.66 -9.60 11.66
N GLU A 85 -7.64 -10.83 11.17
CA GLU A 85 -7.60 -11.13 9.73
C GLU A 85 -8.78 -10.52 8.97
N LEU A 86 -10.00 -10.62 9.50
CA LEU A 86 -11.18 -10.06 8.86
C LEU A 86 -11.10 -8.53 8.78
N ALA A 87 -10.73 -7.86 9.88
CA ALA A 87 -10.56 -6.42 9.90
C ALA A 87 -9.48 -5.93 8.91
N ILE A 88 -8.36 -6.65 8.84
CA ILE A 88 -7.26 -6.35 7.92
C ILE A 88 -7.70 -6.54 6.46
N LEU A 89 -8.27 -7.69 6.12
CA LEU A 89 -8.67 -8.01 4.74
C LEU A 89 -9.77 -7.10 4.22
N GLU A 90 -10.69 -6.67 5.09
CA GLU A 90 -11.70 -5.69 4.74
C GLU A 90 -11.09 -4.31 4.48
N SER A 91 -10.19 -3.85 5.37
CA SER A 91 -9.47 -2.59 5.17
C SER A 91 -8.63 -2.60 3.89
N TRP A 92 -8.00 -3.73 3.57
CA TRP A 92 -7.22 -3.91 2.34
C TRP A 92 -8.07 -3.81 1.09
N ARG A 93 -9.27 -4.42 1.09
CA ARG A 93 -10.23 -4.33 -0.02
C ARG A 93 -10.62 -2.88 -0.29
N GLN A 94 -11.10 -2.17 0.72
CA GLN A 94 -11.50 -0.76 0.60
C GLN A 94 -10.34 0.13 0.14
N THR A 95 -9.14 -0.16 0.63
CA THR A 95 -7.93 0.57 0.25
C THR A 95 -7.55 0.31 -1.21
N ALA A 96 -7.65 -0.94 -1.67
CA ALA A 96 -7.40 -1.31 -3.05
C ALA A 96 -8.41 -0.67 -4.01
N GLU A 97 -9.70 -0.65 -3.65
CA GLU A 97 -10.75 0.05 -4.41
C GLU A 97 -10.46 1.54 -4.60
N TRP A 98 -9.85 2.18 -3.60
CA TRP A 98 -9.45 3.58 -3.67
C TRP A 98 -8.17 3.85 -4.47
N GLN A 99 -7.23 2.88 -4.49
CA GLN A 99 -5.90 3.07 -5.05
C GLN A 99 -5.73 2.50 -6.46
N LEU A 100 -6.52 1.48 -6.82
CA LEU A 100 -6.35 0.69 -8.04
C LEU A 100 -7.52 0.85 -9.01
N PRO A 101 -7.25 0.92 -10.32
CA PRO A 101 -8.25 0.72 -11.37
C PRO A 101 -9.06 -0.58 -11.18
N THR A 102 -10.32 -0.61 -11.62
CA THR A 102 -11.24 -1.73 -11.40
C THR A 102 -10.71 -3.07 -11.92
N ASP A 103 -9.98 -3.06 -13.02
CA ASP A 103 -9.34 -4.24 -13.61
C ASP A 103 -8.20 -4.78 -12.74
N LEU A 104 -7.52 -3.93 -11.97
CA LEU A 104 -6.41 -4.32 -11.09
C LEU A 104 -6.84 -4.57 -9.63
N GLN A 105 -8.12 -4.44 -9.32
CA GLN A 105 -8.64 -4.67 -7.97
C GLN A 105 -8.58 -6.17 -7.61
N PRO A 106 -8.32 -6.50 -6.33
CA PRO A 106 -8.32 -7.88 -5.90
C PRO A 106 -9.73 -8.50 -6.06
N PRO A 107 -9.81 -9.80 -6.38
CA PRO A 107 -11.08 -10.51 -6.40
C PRO A 107 -11.66 -10.69 -4.99
N ASP A 108 -12.81 -11.35 -4.92
CA ASP A 108 -13.37 -11.76 -3.64
C ASP A 108 -12.42 -12.69 -2.90
N TRP A 109 -12.22 -12.40 -1.61
CA TRP A 109 -11.32 -13.18 -0.78
C TRP A 109 -11.87 -14.60 -0.64
N PRO A 110 -11.07 -15.64 -0.90
CA PRO A 110 -11.56 -17.01 -0.77
C PRO A 110 -11.94 -17.29 0.68
N GLN A 111 -12.95 -18.13 0.89
CA GLN A 111 -13.29 -18.61 2.23
C GLN A 111 -12.13 -19.44 2.79
N ALA A 112 -11.71 -19.14 4.01
CA ALA A 112 -10.61 -19.81 4.69
C ALA A 112 -10.81 -19.79 6.21
N ALA A 113 -10.21 -20.77 6.89
CA ALA A 113 -10.22 -20.87 8.34
C ALA A 113 -9.45 -19.71 8.98
N ALA A 114 -9.86 -19.31 10.19
CA ALA A 114 -9.13 -18.31 10.97
C ALA A 114 -7.65 -18.73 11.16
N GLY A 115 -6.74 -17.76 11.02
CA GLY A 115 -5.29 -17.95 11.01
C GLY A 115 -4.70 -18.27 9.63
N SER A 116 -5.53 -18.52 8.60
CA SER A 116 -5.08 -18.81 7.23
C SER A 116 -5.64 -17.87 6.17
N ARG A 117 -6.50 -16.91 6.55
CA ARG A 117 -7.24 -16.06 5.60
C ARG A 117 -6.32 -15.12 4.85
N MET A 118 -5.37 -14.48 5.55
CA MET A 118 -4.41 -13.57 4.90
C MET A 118 -3.53 -14.30 3.88
N GLY A 119 -2.99 -15.47 4.25
CA GLY A 119 -2.16 -16.27 3.33
C GLY A 119 -2.96 -16.77 2.13
N THR A 120 -4.24 -17.08 2.31
CA THR A 120 -5.13 -17.50 1.23
C THR A 120 -5.48 -16.33 0.30
N ALA A 121 -5.78 -15.15 0.86
CA ALA A 121 -6.05 -13.94 0.09
C ALA A 121 -4.84 -13.52 -0.76
N LEU A 122 -3.62 -13.53 -0.21
CA LEU A 122 -2.39 -13.12 -0.91
C LEU A 122 -1.97 -14.07 -2.05
N ARG A 123 -2.49 -15.30 -2.08
CA ARG A 123 -2.28 -16.24 -3.19
C ARG A 123 -3.29 -16.07 -4.32
N CYS A 124 -4.33 -15.26 -4.11
CA CYS A 124 -5.33 -15.01 -5.13
C CYS A 124 -4.81 -13.96 -6.11
N PRO A 125 -4.69 -14.26 -7.42
CA PRO A 125 -4.23 -13.29 -8.39
C PRO A 125 -5.24 -12.13 -8.52
N ALA A 126 -4.73 -10.91 -8.73
CA ALA A 126 -5.55 -9.81 -9.22
C ALA A 126 -6.08 -10.17 -10.62
N ARG A 127 -7.25 -9.65 -10.99
CA ARG A 127 -7.90 -9.96 -12.26
C ARG A 127 -7.15 -9.39 -13.48
#